data_AF-A0A1W5XGC5-F1
#
_entry.id   AF-A0A1W5XGC5-F1
#
_cell.length_a   1.000
_cell.length_b   1.000
_cell.length_c   1.000
_cell.angle_alpha   90.00
_cell.angle_beta   90.00
_cell.angle_gamma   90.00
#
_symmetry.space_group_name_H-M   'P 1'
#
loop_
_entity.id
_entity.type
_entity.pdbx_description
1 polymer ?
#
loop_
_entity_poly.entity_id
_entity_poly.type
_entity_poly.pdbx_seq_one_letter_code
_entity_poly.pdbx_strand_id
1 'polypeptide(L)'
;MITNGIGFKEKSSYQEKSQIFKKKQTIKVFLENYTDNTVWRDAFPKRDDLIIRFTTLTMPEDRKLLPNPGNGCRKLEEFAKSYVLGNNLIICLDSDFDYILSVMNSTADQYDENFIFETYAHSIENIKFYENFIVEGISRKVWEDEKTESLKCIYSYYKEFSNSIYDPLVRTLFLKNVTNETITNNEEIFKVLDKFNKIKISKTSDFENFSTNQLWTSIKKSLIDLSKKLDSEIKLRSLESEFKLVQQRLNESNINESNIYLFFRGHNIESLLKPHLISFYDNFFNDKVKNICDVLPTQQEQSDCKKNLFNEKETFSLNYSRNLKEHPFMKKSVERIQEIL
;
A
#
# COMPACT_ATOMS: atom_id res chain seq x y z
N MET A 1 -5.91 -14.19 43.72
CA MET A 1 -5.61 -15.46 43.04
C MET A 1 -6.91 -16.17 42.73
N ILE A 2 -7.36 -16.10 41.47
CA ILE A 2 -8.23 -17.12 40.85
C ILE A 2 -7.60 -17.37 39.49
N THR A 3 -6.81 -18.44 39.42
CA THR A 3 -6.20 -18.96 38.21
C THR A 3 -7.27 -19.75 37.44
N ASN A 4 -7.98 -19.11 36.51
CA ASN A 4 -8.78 -19.84 35.52
C ASN A 4 -7.91 -20.20 34.32
N GLY A 5 -6.97 -21.11 34.57
CA GLY A 5 -6.24 -21.82 33.52
C GLY A 5 -7.04 -23.04 33.07
N ILE A 6 -8.09 -22.84 32.26
CA ILE A 6 -8.65 -23.85 31.32
C ILE A 6 -9.28 -23.07 30.15
N GLY A 7 -8.46 -22.36 29.37
CA GLY A 7 -8.92 -21.63 28.18
C GLY A 7 -8.85 -22.53 26.95
N PHE A 8 -9.93 -23.24 26.61
CA PHE A 8 -10.02 -23.82 25.27
C PHE A 8 -10.02 -22.68 24.25
N LYS A 9 -9.02 -22.65 23.36
CA LYS A 9 -9.06 -21.74 22.21
C LYS A 9 -10.31 -22.04 21.39
N GLU A 10 -11.12 -21.03 21.09
CA GLU A 10 -12.24 -21.20 20.17
C GLU A 10 -11.70 -21.51 18.78
N LYS A 11 -12.21 -22.58 18.15
CA LYS A 11 -11.65 -23.14 16.92
C LYS A 11 -12.41 -22.69 15.67
N SER A 12 -11.70 -22.53 14.55
CA SER A 12 -12.26 -22.39 13.19
C SER A 12 -13.36 -23.42 12.88
N SER A 13 -13.28 -24.62 13.48
CA SER A 13 -14.31 -25.67 13.37
C SER A 13 -15.73 -25.24 13.80
N TYR A 14 -15.90 -24.18 14.60
CA TYR A 14 -17.23 -23.62 14.88
C TYR A 14 -17.85 -22.99 13.63
N GLN A 15 -17.05 -22.36 12.78
CA GLN A 15 -17.50 -21.86 11.48
C GLN A 15 -17.77 -23.00 10.52
N GLU A 16 -16.95 -24.04 10.52
CA GLU A 16 -17.15 -25.26 9.74
C GLU A 16 -18.46 -25.96 10.09
N LYS A 17 -18.78 -26.11 11.38
CA LYS A 17 -20.06 -26.68 11.84
C LYS A 17 -21.27 -25.85 11.40
N SER A 18 -21.12 -24.53 11.27
CA SER A 18 -22.16 -23.65 10.71
C SER A 18 -22.32 -23.78 9.18
N GLN A 19 -21.40 -24.45 8.51
CA GLN A 19 -21.38 -24.68 7.06
C GLN A 19 -21.96 -26.03 6.64
N ILE A 20 -22.18 -26.98 7.57
CA ILE A 20 -22.79 -28.29 7.29
C ILE A 20 -24.16 -28.16 6.57
N PHE A 21 -24.84 -27.02 6.75
CA PHE A 21 -26.13 -26.70 6.10
C PHE A 21 -26.02 -25.71 4.92
N LYS A 22 -24.81 -25.31 4.51
CA LYS A 22 -24.59 -24.32 3.45
C LYS A 22 -24.03 -24.99 2.19
N LYS A 23 -24.59 -24.65 1.02
CA LYS A 23 -24.09 -25.13 -0.29
C LYS A 23 -22.75 -24.50 -0.72
N LYS A 24 -22.31 -23.43 -0.05
CA LYS A 24 -21.12 -22.65 -0.41
C LYS A 24 -20.15 -22.55 0.77
N GLN A 25 -18.86 -22.77 0.51
CA GLN A 25 -17.80 -22.55 1.49
C GLN A 25 -17.83 -21.08 1.91
N THR A 26 -17.83 -20.81 3.21
CA THR A 26 -17.79 -19.43 3.72
C THR A 26 -16.50 -19.24 4.50
N ILE A 27 -15.84 -18.10 4.27
CA ILE A 27 -14.63 -17.72 4.99
C ILE A 27 -14.88 -16.38 5.65
N LYS A 28 -14.66 -16.33 6.95
CA LYS A 28 -14.64 -15.08 7.69
C LYS A 28 -13.20 -14.55 7.73
N VAL A 29 -13.03 -13.34 7.23
CA VAL A 29 -11.73 -12.67 7.13
C VAL A 29 -11.75 -11.48 8.07
N PHE A 30 -10.89 -11.52 9.09
CA PHE A 30 -10.69 -10.38 9.97
C PHE A 30 -9.66 -9.43 9.36
N LEU A 31 -10.06 -8.17 9.24
CA LEU A 31 -9.23 -7.05 8.78
C LEU A 31 -8.94 -6.09 9.92
N GLU A 32 -7.90 -5.27 9.78
CA GLU A 32 -7.57 -4.21 10.74
C GLU A 32 -8.63 -3.12 10.73
N ASN A 33 -9.04 -2.73 9.54
CA ASN A 33 -10.12 -1.79 9.29
C ASN A 33 -11.03 -2.35 8.17
N TYR A 34 -12.30 -1.96 8.23
CA TYR A 34 -13.27 -2.39 7.23
C TYR A 34 -12.90 -1.90 5.84
N THR A 35 -12.27 -0.72 5.73
CA THR A 35 -11.83 -0.14 4.45
C THR A 35 -10.82 -0.99 3.70
N ASP A 36 -10.11 -1.90 4.39
CA ASP A 36 -9.03 -2.69 3.82
C ASP A 36 -9.56 -3.75 2.86
N ASN A 37 -10.87 -4.04 2.94
CA ASN A 37 -11.57 -4.89 1.98
C ASN A 37 -11.42 -4.38 0.53
N THR A 38 -11.17 -3.08 0.35
CA THR A 38 -10.99 -2.47 -0.98
C THR A 38 -9.76 -2.98 -1.72
N VAL A 39 -8.79 -3.55 -1.02
CA VAL A 39 -7.61 -4.22 -1.58
C VAL A 39 -7.71 -5.72 -1.35
N TRP A 40 -7.92 -6.15 -0.11
CA TRP A 40 -7.89 -7.58 0.24
C TRP A 40 -8.89 -8.43 -0.53
N ARG A 41 -10.05 -7.89 -0.93
CA ARG A 41 -11.00 -8.60 -1.80
C ARG A 41 -10.38 -9.09 -3.11
N ASP A 42 -9.44 -8.36 -3.68
CA ASP A 42 -8.79 -8.73 -4.94
C ASP A 42 -7.78 -9.88 -4.78
N ALA A 43 -7.41 -10.24 -3.54
CA ALA A 43 -6.50 -11.37 -3.27
C ALA A 43 -7.19 -12.74 -3.33
N PHE A 44 -8.52 -12.78 -3.18
CA PHE A 44 -9.27 -14.03 -3.09
C PHE A 44 -9.69 -14.57 -4.46
N PRO A 45 -9.75 -15.91 -4.65
CA PRO A 45 -10.22 -16.50 -5.89
C PRO A 45 -11.70 -16.17 -6.13
N LYS A 46 -12.03 -15.83 -7.39
CA LYS A 46 -13.41 -15.58 -7.83
C LYS A 46 -14.06 -16.90 -8.23
N ARG A 47 -14.65 -17.61 -7.25
CA ARG A 47 -15.35 -18.88 -7.44
C ARG A 47 -16.81 -18.80 -7.02
N ASP A 48 -17.70 -19.45 -7.75
CA ASP A 48 -19.15 -19.41 -7.50
C ASP A 48 -19.55 -20.10 -6.18
N ASP A 49 -18.77 -21.07 -5.73
CA ASP A 49 -18.99 -21.88 -4.52
C ASP A 49 -18.36 -21.28 -3.26
N LEU A 50 -17.71 -20.11 -3.37
CA LEU A 50 -16.99 -19.45 -2.29
C LEU A 50 -17.63 -18.11 -1.89
N ILE A 51 -17.82 -17.89 -0.59
CA ILE A 51 -18.29 -16.63 0.00
C ILE A 51 -17.23 -16.11 0.95
N ILE A 52 -16.71 -14.92 0.65
CA ILE A 52 -15.81 -14.18 1.55
C ILE A 52 -16.60 -13.18 2.38
N ARG A 53 -16.47 -13.24 3.70
CA ARG A 53 -17.08 -12.30 4.65
C ARG A 53 -16.01 -11.53 5.39
N PHE A 54 -15.74 -10.31 4.92
CA PHE A 54 -14.86 -9.37 5.62
C PHE A 54 -15.54 -8.82 6.87
N THR A 55 -14.80 -8.79 7.98
CA THR A 55 -15.22 -8.21 9.26
C THR A 55 -14.05 -7.53 9.95
N THR A 56 -14.30 -6.88 11.08
CA THR A 56 -13.30 -6.34 12.00
C THR A 56 -13.65 -6.72 13.43
N LEU A 57 -12.68 -6.65 14.35
CA LEU A 57 -12.94 -6.83 15.78
C LEU A 57 -13.83 -5.74 16.39
N THR A 58 -14.03 -4.63 15.68
CA THR A 58 -14.90 -3.52 16.10
C THR A 58 -16.36 -3.68 15.66
N MET A 59 -16.68 -4.65 14.80
CA MET A 59 -18.06 -4.92 14.42
C MET A 59 -18.90 -5.37 15.63
N PRO A 60 -20.17 -4.93 15.76
CA PRO A 60 -21.01 -5.23 16.91
C PRO A 60 -21.14 -6.73 17.23
N GLU A 61 -21.19 -7.58 16.21
CA GLU A 61 -21.25 -9.04 16.32
C GLU A 61 -19.97 -9.68 16.87
N ASP A 62 -18.82 -9.02 16.69
CA ASP A 62 -17.48 -9.56 16.92
C ASP A 62 -16.73 -8.86 18.07
N ARG A 63 -17.23 -7.71 18.55
CA ARG A 63 -16.63 -6.95 19.67
C ARG A 63 -16.51 -7.75 20.97
N LYS A 64 -17.30 -8.81 21.13
CA LYS A 64 -17.29 -9.71 22.29
C LYS A 64 -16.16 -10.74 22.25
N LEU A 65 -15.46 -10.86 21.12
CA LEU A 65 -14.40 -11.85 20.92
C LEU A 65 -13.12 -11.51 21.68
N LEU A 66 -12.95 -10.23 22.06
CA LEU A 66 -11.88 -9.76 22.93
C LEU A 66 -12.44 -8.87 24.05
N PRO A 67 -11.77 -8.80 25.23
CA PRO A 67 -12.19 -7.92 26.32
C PRO A 67 -12.15 -6.43 25.96
N ASN A 68 -11.16 -6.03 25.15
CA ASN A 68 -10.95 -4.66 24.69
C ASN A 68 -10.81 -4.66 23.16
N PRO A 69 -11.92 -4.74 22.41
CA PRO A 69 -11.91 -4.73 20.96
C PRO A 69 -11.40 -3.39 20.43
N GLY A 70 -10.70 -3.42 19.30
CA GLY A 70 -10.13 -2.25 18.66
C GLY A 70 -9.65 -2.57 17.25
N ASN A 71 -9.18 -1.54 16.55
CA ASN A 71 -8.59 -1.67 15.22
C ASN A 71 -7.06 -1.86 15.33
N GLY A 72 -6.44 -2.30 14.24
CA GLY A 72 -4.99 -2.39 14.07
C GLY A 72 -4.42 -3.80 14.28
N CYS A 73 -3.26 -4.04 13.66
CA CYS A 73 -2.53 -5.31 13.63
C CYS A 73 -2.43 -5.99 15.00
N ARG A 74 -2.01 -5.25 16.04
CA ARG A 74 -1.82 -5.77 17.42
C ARG A 74 -3.07 -6.40 18.02
N LYS A 75 -4.26 -5.89 17.67
CA LYS A 75 -5.53 -6.45 18.15
C LYS A 75 -5.87 -7.76 17.46
N LEU A 76 -5.54 -7.88 16.18
CA LEU A 76 -5.66 -9.12 15.44
C LEU A 76 -4.65 -10.17 15.91
N GLU A 77 -3.44 -9.78 16.30
CA GLU A 77 -2.47 -10.68 16.91
C GLU A 77 -2.93 -11.19 18.29
N GLU A 78 -3.52 -10.32 19.12
CA GLU A 78 -4.15 -10.70 20.38
C GLU A 78 -5.29 -11.71 20.15
N PHE A 79 -6.10 -11.47 19.12
CA PHE A 79 -7.13 -12.39 18.67
C PHE A 79 -6.54 -13.73 18.20
N ALA A 80 -5.50 -13.73 17.36
CA ALA A 80 -4.85 -14.95 16.89
C ALA A 80 -4.25 -15.81 18.02
N LYS A 81 -3.84 -15.20 19.14
CA LYS A 81 -3.40 -15.95 20.33
C LYS A 81 -4.55 -16.71 20.99
N SER A 82 -5.77 -16.17 20.93
CA SER A 82 -6.95 -16.66 21.63
C SER A 82 -7.84 -17.58 20.77
N TYR A 83 -7.72 -17.52 19.45
CA TYR A 83 -8.53 -18.29 18.50
C TYR A 83 -7.66 -19.19 17.62
N VAL A 84 -8.17 -20.37 17.24
CA VAL A 84 -7.49 -21.23 16.26
C VAL A 84 -8.00 -20.86 14.87
N LEU A 85 -7.13 -20.22 14.09
CA LEU A 85 -7.37 -19.88 12.69
C LEU A 85 -7.38 -21.13 11.80
N GLY A 86 -7.88 -21.01 10.57
CA GLY A 86 -7.96 -22.11 9.60
C GLY A 86 -8.71 -21.70 8.33
N ASN A 87 -8.98 -22.66 7.44
CA ASN A 87 -9.58 -22.42 6.11
C ASN A 87 -10.89 -21.61 6.08
N ASN A 88 -11.61 -21.52 7.21
CA ASN A 88 -12.85 -20.74 7.32
C ASN A 88 -12.74 -19.48 8.20
N LEU A 89 -11.60 -19.28 8.87
CA LEU A 89 -11.35 -18.16 9.76
C LEU A 89 -9.90 -17.73 9.61
N ILE A 90 -9.68 -16.64 8.89
CA ILE A 90 -8.35 -16.12 8.59
C ILE A 90 -8.24 -14.65 8.99
N ILE A 91 -7.00 -14.15 9.04
CA ILE A 91 -6.69 -12.76 9.30
C ILE A 91 -5.93 -12.20 8.10
N CYS A 92 -6.27 -10.99 7.69
CA CYS A 92 -5.44 -10.21 6.78
C CYS A 92 -5.03 -8.89 7.45
N LEU A 93 -3.75 -8.54 7.39
CA LEU A 93 -3.17 -7.40 8.09
C LEU A 93 -2.15 -6.63 7.25
N ASP A 94 -1.93 -5.38 7.59
CA ASP A 94 -0.87 -4.57 7.02
C ASP A 94 0.43 -4.85 7.78
N SER A 95 1.56 -5.00 7.07
CA SER A 95 2.83 -5.29 7.75
C SER A 95 3.41 -4.10 8.50
N ASP A 96 2.91 -2.89 8.28
CA ASP A 96 3.55 -1.65 8.71
C ASP A 96 5.05 -1.66 8.34
N PHE A 97 5.95 -1.65 9.33
CA PHE A 97 7.38 -1.78 9.09
C PHE A 97 7.91 -3.19 9.38
N ASP A 98 7.07 -4.11 9.87
CA ASP A 98 7.50 -5.41 10.37
C ASP A 98 8.14 -6.25 9.28
N TYR A 99 7.56 -6.29 8.07
CA TYR A 99 8.15 -7.07 6.98
C TYR A 99 9.53 -6.53 6.56
N ILE A 100 9.67 -5.23 6.27
CA ILE A 100 10.98 -4.68 5.88
C ILE A 100 12.01 -4.84 7.01
N LEU A 101 11.61 -4.67 8.27
CA LEU A 101 12.47 -4.90 9.43
C LEU A 101 12.86 -6.38 9.57
N SER A 102 11.96 -7.31 9.26
CA SER A 102 12.28 -8.75 9.26
C SER A 102 13.34 -9.08 8.22
N VAL A 103 13.28 -8.47 7.03
CA VAL A 103 14.32 -8.54 5.99
C VAL A 103 15.63 -7.95 6.50
N MET A 104 15.60 -6.75 7.11
CA MET A 104 16.82 -6.14 7.68
C MET A 104 17.46 -7.03 8.74
N ASN A 105 16.65 -7.71 9.56
CA ASN A 105 17.10 -8.59 10.64
C ASN A 105 17.43 -10.02 10.19
N SER A 106 17.14 -10.38 8.94
CA SER A 106 17.24 -11.76 8.43
C SER A 106 16.43 -12.76 9.27
N THR A 107 15.25 -12.34 9.73
CA THR A 107 14.32 -13.19 10.48
C THR A 107 13.28 -13.81 9.55
N ALA A 108 12.81 -15.02 9.90
CA ALA A 108 11.76 -15.68 9.15
C ALA A 108 10.44 -14.89 9.21
N ASP A 109 9.62 -15.09 8.18
CA ASP A 109 8.23 -14.64 8.16
C ASP A 109 7.44 -15.31 9.30
N GLN A 110 6.90 -14.49 10.20
CA GLN A 110 6.23 -14.97 11.41
C GLN A 110 4.85 -15.60 11.13
N TYR A 111 4.25 -15.32 9.97
CA TYR A 111 2.85 -15.60 9.68
C TYR A 111 2.63 -16.68 8.65
N ASP A 112 3.68 -17.22 8.04
CA ASP A 112 3.61 -18.15 6.89
C ASP A 112 2.77 -19.42 7.15
N GLU A 113 2.64 -19.88 8.40
CA GLU A 113 1.88 -21.11 8.73
C GLU A 113 0.58 -20.86 9.53
N ASN A 114 0.28 -19.60 9.87
CA ASN A 114 -0.72 -19.30 10.90
C ASN A 114 -2.13 -18.91 10.36
N PHE A 115 -2.42 -19.06 9.06
CA PHE A 115 -3.63 -18.50 8.42
C PHE A 115 -3.80 -16.98 8.65
N ILE A 116 -2.67 -16.31 8.83
CA ILE A 116 -2.51 -14.87 8.90
C ILE A 116 -1.79 -14.45 7.63
N PHE A 117 -2.38 -13.55 6.86
CA PHE A 117 -1.82 -13.07 5.60
C PHE A 117 -1.51 -11.59 5.74
N GLU A 118 -0.28 -11.19 5.47
CA GLU A 118 0.12 -9.80 5.56
C GLU A 118 0.36 -9.19 4.19
N THR A 119 0.37 -7.86 4.12
CA THR A 119 0.95 -7.16 2.97
C THR A 119 2.47 -7.23 3.09
N TYR A 120 3.19 -7.60 2.02
CA TYR A 120 4.65 -7.47 2.02
C TYR A 120 5.11 -6.06 1.57
N ALA A 121 4.16 -5.17 1.28
CA ALA A 121 4.37 -3.72 1.31
C ALA A 121 3.90 -3.17 2.66
N HIS A 122 4.21 -1.91 2.97
CA HIS A 122 3.91 -1.32 4.28
C HIS A 122 2.43 -1.39 4.65
N SER A 123 1.52 -1.05 3.73
CA SER A 123 0.09 -1.14 3.97
C SER A 123 -0.73 -1.27 2.68
N ILE A 124 -2.05 -1.40 2.82
CA ILE A 124 -2.97 -1.31 1.67
C ILE A 124 -2.86 0.00 0.89
N GLU A 125 -2.51 1.13 1.52
CA GLU A 125 -2.33 2.40 0.81
C GLU A 125 -1.15 2.29 -0.16
N ASN A 126 -0.03 1.73 0.29
CA ASN A 126 1.12 1.51 -0.58
C ASN A 126 0.75 0.64 -1.80
N ILE A 127 -0.08 -0.38 -1.60
CA ILE A 127 -0.58 -1.22 -2.69
C ILE A 127 -1.48 -0.42 -3.64
N LYS A 128 -2.44 0.37 -3.13
CA LYS A 128 -3.33 1.20 -3.96
C LYS A 128 -2.55 2.18 -4.82
N PHE A 129 -1.48 2.75 -4.27
CA PHE A 129 -0.61 3.71 -4.94
C PHE A 129 0.57 3.04 -5.67
N TYR A 130 0.51 1.74 -5.95
CA TYR A 130 1.46 1.07 -6.83
C TYR A 130 1.42 1.66 -8.24
N GLU A 131 2.57 1.96 -8.85
CA GLU A 131 2.62 2.77 -10.07
C GLU A 131 1.85 2.14 -11.24
N ASN A 132 1.90 0.81 -11.40
CA ASN A 132 1.12 0.11 -12.43
C ASN A 132 -0.39 0.24 -12.20
N PHE A 133 -0.83 0.12 -10.95
CA PHE A 133 -2.24 0.29 -10.59
C PHE A 133 -2.71 1.74 -10.79
N ILE A 134 -1.84 2.73 -10.58
CA ILE A 134 -2.18 4.11 -10.93
C ILE A 134 -2.39 4.27 -12.44
N VAL A 135 -1.46 3.76 -13.25
CA VAL A 135 -1.53 3.84 -14.72
C VAL A 135 -2.79 3.13 -15.24
N GLU A 136 -3.03 1.89 -14.78
CA GLU A 136 -4.22 1.09 -15.10
C GLU A 136 -5.53 1.78 -14.66
N GLY A 137 -5.53 2.42 -13.49
CA GLY A 137 -6.69 3.11 -12.95
C GLY A 137 -7.03 4.42 -13.68
N ILE A 138 -6.01 5.12 -14.18
CA ILE A 138 -6.15 6.34 -14.99
C ILE A 138 -6.54 5.98 -16.42
N SER A 139 -5.86 5.01 -17.06
CA SER A 139 -6.08 4.63 -18.46
C SER A 139 -7.56 4.28 -18.74
N ARG A 140 -8.17 3.51 -17.83
CA ARG A 140 -9.60 3.15 -17.85
C ARG A 140 -10.56 4.34 -17.87
N LYS A 141 -10.17 5.47 -17.28
CA LYS A 141 -11.01 6.68 -17.16
C LYS A 141 -10.78 7.71 -18.27
N VAL A 142 -9.72 7.54 -19.05
CA VAL A 142 -9.30 8.53 -20.08
C VAL A 142 -9.29 7.94 -21.50
N TRP A 143 -9.97 6.80 -21.68
CA TRP A 143 -10.10 6.07 -22.95
C TRP A 143 -8.74 5.77 -23.62
N GLU A 144 -7.74 5.42 -22.81
CA GLU A 144 -6.39 5.09 -23.26
C GLU A 144 -6.01 3.66 -22.86
N ASP A 145 -5.07 3.09 -23.60
CA ASP A 145 -4.37 1.88 -23.17
C ASP A 145 -3.32 2.24 -22.11
N GLU A 146 -3.11 1.36 -21.14
CA GLU A 146 -2.10 1.55 -20.08
C GLU A 146 -0.67 1.65 -20.62
N LYS A 147 -0.42 1.16 -21.84
CA LYS A 147 0.89 1.19 -22.52
C LYS A 147 1.13 2.46 -23.31
N THR A 148 0.17 3.38 -23.38
CA THR A 148 0.31 4.64 -24.13
C THR A 148 1.47 5.48 -23.58
N GLU A 149 2.30 6.02 -24.49
CA GLU A 149 3.51 6.79 -24.16
C GLU A 149 3.22 7.96 -23.20
N SER A 150 2.08 8.63 -23.35
CA SER A 150 1.70 9.77 -22.53
C SER A 150 1.46 9.46 -21.05
N LEU A 151 1.28 8.17 -20.69
CA LEU A 151 1.17 7.74 -19.29
C LEU A 151 2.53 7.35 -18.70
N LYS A 152 3.58 7.19 -19.52
CA LYS A 152 4.90 6.78 -19.03
C LYS A 152 5.57 7.78 -18.10
N CYS A 153 5.17 9.05 -18.17
CA CYS A 153 5.63 10.08 -17.24
C CYS A 153 5.29 9.77 -15.78
N ILE A 154 4.24 8.98 -15.51
CA ILE A 154 3.90 8.50 -14.16
C ILE A 154 5.03 7.62 -13.62
N TYR A 155 5.55 6.69 -14.41
CA TYR A 155 6.67 5.84 -14.00
C TYR A 155 7.93 6.65 -13.66
N SER A 156 8.26 7.65 -14.50
CA SER A 156 9.39 8.55 -14.25
C SER A 156 9.21 9.37 -12.98
N TYR A 157 7.99 9.87 -12.72
CA TYR A 157 7.63 10.59 -11.50
C TYR A 157 7.81 9.72 -10.25
N TYR A 158 7.28 8.49 -10.28
CA TYR A 158 7.42 7.52 -9.19
C TYR A 158 8.87 7.13 -8.92
N LYS A 159 9.63 6.86 -9.98
CA LYS A 159 11.06 6.52 -9.88
C LYS A 159 11.87 7.66 -9.26
N GLU A 160 11.64 8.91 -9.70
CA GLU A 160 12.30 10.09 -9.14
C GLU A 160 11.99 10.27 -7.64
N PHE A 161 10.71 10.09 -7.26
CA PHE A 161 10.28 10.14 -5.87
C PHE A 161 10.94 9.03 -5.03
N SER A 162 10.78 7.78 -5.47
CA SER A 162 11.27 6.58 -4.78
C SER A 162 12.79 6.61 -4.59
N ASN A 163 13.54 6.91 -5.65
CA ASN A 163 15.00 7.01 -5.59
C ASN A 163 15.46 8.09 -4.60
N SER A 164 14.76 9.22 -4.54
CA SER A 164 15.14 10.34 -3.68
C SER A 164 14.92 10.06 -2.18
N ILE A 165 14.00 9.16 -1.85
CA ILE A 165 13.70 8.79 -0.45
C ILE A 165 14.45 7.54 0.02
N TYR A 166 15.04 6.76 -0.89
CA TYR A 166 15.69 5.48 -0.57
C TYR A 166 16.70 5.57 0.57
N ASP A 167 17.79 6.30 0.36
CA ASP A 167 18.87 6.40 1.33
C ASP A 167 18.42 6.94 2.69
N PRO A 168 17.73 8.10 2.79
CA PRO A 168 17.31 8.59 4.09
C PRO A 168 16.29 7.68 4.76
N LEU A 169 15.41 6.99 4.01
CA LEU A 169 14.44 6.07 4.62
C LEU A 169 15.14 4.84 5.17
N VAL A 170 15.95 4.15 4.37
CA VAL A 170 16.63 2.92 4.77
C VAL A 170 17.55 3.17 5.97
N ARG A 171 18.27 4.29 6.00
CA ARG A 171 19.09 4.68 7.17
C ARG A 171 18.26 5.01 8.41
N THR A 172 17.12 5.68 8.23
CA THR A 172 16.18 5.93 9.33
C THR A 172 15.68 4.61 9.93
N LEU A 173 15.20 3.70 9.07
CA LEU A 173 14.71 2.39 9.49
C LEU A 173 15.80 1.57 10.17
N PHE A 174 17.01 1.54 9.60
CA PHE A 174 18.16 0.85 10.18
C PHE A 174 18.50 1.36 11.57
N LEU A 175 18.67 2.68 11.72
CA LEU A 175 19.02 3.28 13.02
C LEU A 175 17.93 3.02 14.07
N LYS A 176 16.65 3.12 13.71
CA LYS A 176 15.54 2.80 14.61
C LYS A 176 15.51 1.34 15.02
N ASN A 177 15.77 0.44 14.08
CA ASN A 177 15.83 -0.99 14.33
C ASN A 177 16.95 -1.33 15.32
N VAL A 178 18.17 -0.84 15.10
CA VAL A 178 19.30 -1.15 16.00
C VAL A 178 19.19 -0.49 17.39
N THR A 179 18.47 0.63 17.51
CA THR A 179 18.18 1.27 18.80
C THR A 179 16.93 0.72 19.48
N ASN A 180 16.21 -0.23 18.85
CA ASN A 180 14.91 -0.74 19.29
C ASN A 180 13.88 0.39 19.54
N GLU A 181 13.99 1.48 18.76
CA GLU A 181 13.07 2.60 18.83
C GLU A 181 11.93 2.41 17.83
N THR A 182 10.71 2.72 18.26
CA THR A 182 9.55 2.71 17.36
C THR A 182 9.69 3.82 16.31
N ILE A 183 9.42 3.48 15.05
CA ILE A 183 9.33 4.45 13.96
C ILE A 183 8.00 5.21 14.11
N THR A 184 8.06 6.54 14.20
CA THR A 184 6.88 7.37 14.40
C THR A 184 6.68 8.38 13.28
N ASN A 185 5.51 9.02 13.20
CA ASN A 185 5.29 10.13 12.28
C ASN A 185 6.19 11.35 12.52
N ASN A 186 6.96 11.36 13.62
CA ASN A 186 7.86 12.45 13.98
C ASN A 186 9.27 12.30 13.38
N GLU A 187 9.56 11.22 12.65
CA GLU A 187 10.85 11.07 11.99
C GLU A 187 11.12 12.22 11.01
N GLU A 188 12.38 12.62 10.92
CA GLU A 188 12.80 13.80 10.16
C GLU A 188 12.49 13.67 8.66
N ILE A 189 12.54 12.45 8.12
CA ILE A 189 12.18 12.19 6.72
C ILE A 189 10.71 12.55 6.41
N PHE A 190 9.78 12.23 7.31
CA PHE A 190 8.36 12.56 7.14
C PHE A 190 8.16 14.07 7.14
N LYS A 191 8.82 14.78 8.06
CA LYS A 191 8.78 16.25 8.15
C LYS A 191 9.38 16.95 6.92
N VAL A 192 10.46 16.39 6.35
CA VAL A 192 11.04 16.91 5.11
C VAL A 192 10.03 16.76 3.97
N LEU A 193 9.36 15.60 3.89
CA LEU A 193 8.39 15.29 2.85
C LEU A 193 7.03 15.98 3.02
N ASP A 194 6.67 16.51 4.19
CA ASP A 194 5.46 17.34 4.34
C ASP A 194 5.44 18.56 3.38
N LYS A 195 6.63 19.04 2.98
CA LYS A 195 6.77 20.13 1.99
C LYS A 195 6.38 19.70 0.57
N PHE A 196 6.36 18.40 0.28
CA PHE A 196 5.99 17.84 -1.03
C PHE A 196 4.57 18.24 -1.44
N ASN A 197 3.64 18.28 -0.47
CA ASN A 197 2.25 18.70 -0.68
C ASN A 197 2.09 20.16 -1.15
N LYS A 198 3.17 20.95 -1.13
CA LYS A 198 3.18 22.33 -1.65
C LYS A 198 3.51 22.39 -3.14
N ILE A 199 3.98 21.29 -3.74
CA ILE A 199 4.21 21.20 -5.17
C ILE A 199 2.85 21.17 -5.86
N LYS A 200 2.66 22.02 -6.87
CA LYS A 200 1.43 22.06 -7.66
C LYS A 200 1.68 21.39 -9.00
N ILE A 201 0.75 20.51 -9.38
CA ILE A 201 0.69 19.90 -10.71
C ILE A 201 -0.38 20.66 -11.48
N SER A 202 0.05 21.53 -12.39
CA SER A 202 -0.83 22.40 -13.18
C SER A 202 -0.97 21.93 -14.63
N LYS A 203 -0.06 21.06 -15.09
CA LYS A 203 -0.05 20.48 -16.43
C LYS A 203 0.44 19.04 -16.36
N THR A 204 0.10 18.25 -17.38
CA THR A 204 0.57 16.87 -17.57
C THR A 204 2.11 16.80 -17.65
N SER A 205 2.72 17.75 -18.35
CA SER A 205 4.18 17.88 -18.47
C SER A 205 4.92 18.12 -17.14
N ASP A 206 4.22 18.45 -16.05
CA ASP A 206 4.85 18.64 -14.74
C ASP A 206 5.34 17.31 -14.15
N PHE A 207 4.74 16.17 -14.54
CA PHE A 207 5.24 14.84 -14.18
C PHE A 207 6.55 14.52 -14.91
N GLU A 208 6.63 14.82 -16.21
CA GLU A 208 7.85 14.65 -17.00
C GLU A 208 9.00 15.52 -16.47
N ASN A 209 8.69 16.76 -16.09
CA ASN A 209 9.66 17.74 -15.62
C ASN A 209 9.81 17.74 -14.08
N PHE A 210 9.24 16.75 -13.38
CA PHE A 210 9.17 16.73 -11.92
C PHE A 210 10.54 16.87 -11.26
N SER A 211 11.56 16.19 -11.80
CA SER A 211 12.94 16.22 -11.31
C SER A 211 13.59 17.61 -11.31
N THR A 212 13.09 18.51 -12.18
CA THR A 212 13.58 19.89 -12.34
C THR A 212 12.73 20.92 -11.59
N ASN A 213 11.63 20.50 -10.94
CA ASN A 213 10.81 21.39 -10.15
C ASN A 213 11.63 22.01 -9.00
N GLN A 214 11.54 23.33 -8.83
CA GLN A 214 12.36 24.07 -7.86
C GLN A 214 12.12 23.66 -6.41
N LEU A 215 10.84 23.45 -6.03
CA LEU A 215 10.48 22.99 -4.69
C LEU A 215 10.95 21.55 -4.47
N TRP A 216 10.76 20.68 -5.46
CA TRP A 216 11.27 19.31 -5.39
C TRP A 216 12.79 19.26 -5.26
N THR A 217 13.52 20.08 -6.01
CA THR A 217 14.99 20.18 -5.92
C THR A 217 15.44 20.59 -4.52
N SER A 218 14.71 21.51 -3.87
CA SER A 218 14.96 21.92 -2.48
C SER A 218 14.67 20.80 -1.47
N ILE A 219 13.58 20.04 -1.69
CA ILE A 219 13.24 18.86 -0.88
C ILE A 219 14.32 17.79 -1.03
N LYS A 220 14.74 17.48 -2.26
CA LYS A 220 15.84 16.55 -2.54
C LYS A 220 17.13 16.93 -1.83
N LYS A 221 17.49 18.21 -1.85
CA LYS A 221 18.65 18.69 -1.08
C LYS A 221 18.50 18.40 0.42
N SER A 222 17.31 18.65 0.97
CA SER A 222 17.02 18.34 2.39
C SER A 222 17.10 16.84 2.68
N LEU A 223 16.64 15.98 1.76
CA LEU A 223 16.75 14.52 1.87
C LEU A 223 18.21 14.04 1.80
N ILE A 224 19.03 14.63 0.93
CA ILE A 224 20.47 14.36 0.83
C ILE A 224 21.19 14.77 2.12
N ASP A 225 20.88 15.95 2.65
CA ASP A 225 21.51 16.44 3.88
C ASP A 225 21.09 15.59 5.09
N LEU A 226 19.84 15.12 5.14
CA LEU A 226 19.38 14.13 6.11
C LEU A 226 20.15 12.80 5.98
N SER A 227 20.32 12.28 4.76
CA SER A 227 21.09 11.07 4.51
C SER A 227 22.53 11.18 5.04
N LYS A 228 23.21 12.31 4.80
CA LYS A 228 24.57 12.57 5.33
C LYS A 228 24.62 12.63 6.86
N LYS A 229 23.59 13.22 7.49
CA LYS A 229 23.45 13.25 8.95
C LYS A 229 23.33 11.83 9.51
N LEU A 230 22.42 11.03 8.95
CA LEU A 230 22.21 9.64 9.38
C LEU A 230 23.44 8.76 9.12
N ASP A 231 24.15 8.97 8.01
CA ASP A 231 25.42 8.28 7.73
C ASP A 231 26.51 8.62 8.75
N SER A 232 26.57 9.88 9.18
CA SER A 232 27.50 10.31 10.23
C SER A 232 27.18 9.64 11.57
N GLU A 233 25.89 9.44 11.88
CA GLU A 233 25.46 8.71 13.09
C GLU A 233 25.80 7.21 13.02
N ILE A 234 25.60 6.58 11.86
CA ILE A 234 25.99 5.17 11.63
C ILE A 234 27.50 5.00 11.85
N LYS A 235 28.32 5.92 11.30
CA LYS A 235 29.78 5.93 11.48
C LYS A 235 30.21 6.14 12.93
N LEU A 236 29.57 7.10 13.61
CA LEU A 236 29.85 7.38 15.02
C LEU A 236 29.59 6.16 15.92
N ARG A 237 28.60 5.33 15.55
CA ARG A 237 28.24 4.09 16.24
C ARG A 237 29.02 2.86 15.75
N SER A 238 29.90 3.01 14.76
CA SER A 238 30.66 1.93 14.13
C SER A 238 29.78 0.82 13.52
N LEU A 239 28.65 1.20 12.90
CA LEU A 239 27.64 0.29 12.35
C LEU A 239 27.69 0.16 10.82
N GLU A 240 28.78 0.58 10.17
CA GLU A 240 28.88 0.61 8.70
C GLU A 240 28.82 -0.79 8.08
N SER A 241 29.40 -1.78 8.75
CA SER A 241 29.43 -3.17 8.26
C SER A 241 28.04 -3.80 8.31
N GLU A 242 27.33 -3.58 9.41
CA GLU A 242 25.94 -4.00 9.63
C GLU A 242 25.00 -3.32 8.64
N PHE A 243 25.18 -2.02 8.41
CA PHE A 243 24.38 -1.29 7.43
C PHE A 243 24.58 -1.85 6.01
N LYS A 244 25.82 -2.18 5.63
CA LYS A 244 26.11 -2.81 4.33
C LYS A 244 25.43 -4.18 4.18
N LEU A 245 25.41 -4.99 5.24
CA LEU A 245 24.69 -6.27 5.23
C LEU A 245 23.18 -6.07 5.08
N VAL A 246 22.61 -5.05 5.73
CA VAL A 246 21.20 -4.69 5.57
C VAL A 246 20.89 -4.30 4.12
N GLN A 247 21.72 -3.48 3.48
CA GLN A 247 21.54 -3.13 2.07
C GLN A 247 21.57 -4.37 1.15
N GLN A 248 22.46 -5.33 1.43
CA GLN A 248 22.51 -6.59 0.69
C GLN A 248 21.21 -7.39 0.85
N ARG A 249 20.72 -7.55 2.09
CA ARG A 249 19.48 -8.30 2.39
C ARG A 249 18.24 -7.68 1.72
N LEU A 250 18.15 -6.35 1.71
CA LEU A 250 17.09 -5.64 1.00
C LEU A 250 17.12 -5.97 -0.49
N ASN A 251 18.29 -5.88 -1.11
CA ASN A 251 18.45 -6.19 -2.53
C ASN A 251 18.14 -7.66 -2.86
N GLU A 252 18.58 -8.61 -2.02
CA GLU A 252 18.25 -10.05 -2.14
C GLU A 252 16.73 -10.31 -2.03
N SER A 253 16.01 -9.44 -1.30
CA SER A 253 14.56 -9.49 -1.16
C SER A 253 13.82 -8.64 -2.21
N ASN A 254 14.52 -8.19 -3.25
CA ASN A 254 14.01 -7.29 -4.31
C ASN A 254 13.52 -5.92 -3.81
N ILE A 255 13.97 -5.46 -2.65
CA ILE A 255 13.72 -4.11 -2.12
C ILE A 255 14.89 -3.22 -2.56
N ASN A 256 14.60 -2.18 -3.34
CA ASN A 256 15.61 -1.31 -3.94
C ASN A 256 15.07 0.12 -4.13
N GLU A 257 15.89 1.01 -4.67
CA GLU A 257 15.56 2.42 -4.86
C GLU A 257 14.31 2.67 -5.69
N SER A 258 13.98 1.77 -6.64
CA SER A 258 12.84 1.94 -7.53
C SER A 258 11.50 1.64 -6.87
N ASN A 259 11.49 0.86 -5.78
CA ASN A 259 10.26 0.39 -5.13
C ASN A 259 10.19 0.66 -3.62
N ILE A 260 11.20 1.29 -3.03
CA ILE A 260 11.26 1.59 -1.59
C ILE A 260 10.07 2.43 -1.09
N TYR A 261 9.43 3.20 -1.98
CA TYR A 261 8.23 3.96 -1.63
C TYR A 261 7.05 3.05 -1.21
N LEU A 262 7.05 1.78 -1.60
CA LEU A 262 6.07 0.77 -1.15
C LEU A 262 6.25 0.39 0.32
N PHE A 263 7.38 0.78 0.93
CA PHE A 263 7.70 0.59 2.35
C PHE A 263 7.62 1.89 3.16
N PHE A 264 7.17 2.97 2.53
CA PHE A 264 6.95 4.25 3.19
C PHE A 264 5.62 4.24 3.94
N ARG A 265 5.50 5.02 5.03
CA ARG A 265 4.31 4.99 5.87
C ARG A 265 3.00 5.23 5.09
N GLY A 266 2.01 4.37 5.28
CA GLY A 266 0.82 4.22 4.42
C GLY A 266 -0.01 5.50 4.25
N HIS A 267 -0.54 6.02 5.35
CA HIS A 267 -1.28 7.28 5.30
C HIS A 267 -0.44 8.46 4.78
N ASN A 268 0.88 8.44 5.01
CA ASN A 268 1.75 9.48 4.45
C ASN A 268 1.87 9.33 2.93
N ILE A 269 2.08 8.12 2.39
CA ILE A 269 2.18 7.91 0.94
C ILE A 269 0.90 8.34 0.21
N GLU A 270 -0.28 8.00 0.75
CA GLU A 270 -1.56 8.47 0.20
C GLU A 270 -1.63 10.00 0.22
N SER A 271 -1.32 10.63 1.36
CA SER A 271 -1.40 12.09 1.48
C SER A 271 -0.47 12.84 0.52
N LEU A 272 0.69 12.25 0.21
CA LEU A 272 1.70 12.83 -0.68
C LEU A 272 1.34 12.67 -2.16
N LEU A 273 0.93 11.47 -2.58
CA LEU A 273 0.78 11.15 -4.00
C LEU A 273 -0.62 11.50 -4.54
N LYS A 274 -1.66 11.30 -3.73
CA LYS A 274 -3.05 11.46 -4.19
C LYS A 274 -3.36 12.85 -4.76
N PRO A 275 -2.96 13.98 -4.15
CA PRO A 275 -3.25 15.30 -4.71
C PRO A 275 -2.62 15.50 -6.09
N HIS A 276 -1.36 15.07 -6.26
CA HIS A 276 -0.65 15.17 -7.54
C HIS A 276 -1.30 14.31 -8.61
N LEU A 277 -1.72 13.08 -8.26
CA LEU A 277 -2.37 12.16 -9.19
C LEU A 277 -3.75 12.64 -9.62
N ILE A 278 -4.53 13.23 -8.71
CA ILE A 278 -5.82 13.86 -9.05
C ILE A 278 -5.59 15.00 -10.04
N SER A 279 -4.65 15.91 -9.73
CA SER A 279 -4.34 17.03 -10.62
C SER A 279 -3.79 16.57 -11.96
N PHE A 280 -2.94 15.54 -11.99
CA PHE A 280 -2.46 14.94 -13.24
C PHE A 280 -3.62 14.37 -14.06
N TYR A 281 -4.47 13.55 -13.44
CA TYR A 281 -5.67 12.98 -14.08
C TYR A 281 -6.56 14.06 -14.67
N ASP A 282 -6.84 15.12 -13.91
CA ASP A 282 -7.69 16.22 -14.37
C ASP A 282 -7.09 16.94 -15.58
N ASN A 283 -5.80 17.24 -15.54
CA ASN A 283 -5.10 17.88 -16.67
C ASN A 283 -5.02 16.95 -17.87
N PHE A 284 -4.74 15.66 -17.66
CA PHE A 284 -4.64 14.67 -18.72
C PHE A 284 -5.99 14.46 -19.42
N PHE A 285 -7.07 14.37 -18.64
CA PHE A 285 -8.43 14.32 -19.18
C PHE A 285 -8.75 15.57 -20.01
N ASN A 286 -8.39 16.76 -19.53
CA ASN A 286 -8.62 18.01 -20.26
C ASN A 286 -7.84 18.04 -21.58
N ASP A 287 -6.57 17.63 -21.57
CA ASP A 287 -5.73 17.53 -22.77
C ASP A 287 -6.35 16.55 -23.80
N LYS A 288 -6.89 15.42 -23.33
CA LYS A 288 -7.59 14.44 -24.17
C LYS A 288 -8.87 14.99 -24.78
N VAL A 289 -9.72 15.62 -23.98
CA VAL A 289 -10.96 16.27 -24.46
C VAL A 289 -10.63 17.33 -25.49
N LYS A 290 -9.60 18.14 -25.25
CA LYS A 290 -9.14 19.16 -26.20
C LYS A 290 -8.72 18.52 -27.54
N ASN A 291 -7.88 17.49 -27.49
CA ASN A 291 -7.40 16.79 -28.69
C ASN A 291 -8.52 16.14 -29.50
N ILE A 292 -9.56 15.63 -28.84
CA ILE A 292 -10.72 14.99 -29.50
C ILE A 292 -11.68 16.04 -30.07
N CYS A 293 -12.00 17.08 -29.31
CA CYS A 293 -13.05 18.01 -29.70
C CYS A 293 -12.55 19.13 -30.62
N ASP A 294 -11.31 19.63 -30.45
CA ASP A 294 -10.82 20.80 -31.21
C ASP A 294 -10.63 20.52 -32.72
N VAL A 295 -10.65 19.26 -33.15
CA VAL A 295 -10.60 18.88 -34.58
C VAL A 295 -11.96 18.98 -35.28
N LEU A 296 -13.05 19.21 -34.55
CA LEU A 296 -14.40 19.35 -35.11
C LEU A 296 -14.54 20.69 -35.87
N PRO A 297 -15.31 20.72 -36.98
CA PRO A 297 -15.24 21.82 -37.94
C PRO A 297 -15.91 23.11 -37.46
N THR A 298 -16.92 23.04 -36.57
CA THR A 298 -17.62 24.24 -36.06
C THR A 298 -17.45 24.43 -34.55
N GLN A 299 -17.49 25.68 -34.10
CA GLN A 299 -17.43 26.00 -32.66
C GLN A 299 -18.58 25.38 -31.86
N GLN A 300 -19.75 25.22 -32.49
CA GLN A 300 -20.92 24.60 -31.84
C GLN A 300 -20.64 23.11 -31.57
N GLU A 301 -20.16 22.36 -32.56
CA GLU A 301 -19.80 20.94 -32.40
C GLU A 301 -18.67 20.74 -31.39
N GLN A 302 -17.66 21.62 -31.39
CA GLN A 302 -16.58 21.60 -30.41
C GLN A 302 -17.13 21.78 -28.98
N SER A 303 -18.06 22.71 -28.78
CA SER A 303 -18.67 22.98 -27.48
C SER A 303 -19.53 21.81 -27.00
N ASP A 304 -20.37 21.27 -27.88
CA ASP A 304 -21.26 20.15 -27.58
C ASP A 304 -20.45 18.88 -27.26
N CYS A 305 -19.38 18.60 -28.02
CA CYS A 305 -18.44 17.53 -27.74
C CYS A 305 -17.81 17.66 -26.34
N LYS A 306 -17.26 18.83 -26.02
CA LYS A 306 -16.65 19.09 -24.70
C LYS A 306 -17.66 18.86 -23.58
N LYS A 307 -18.86 19.42 -23.72
CA LYS A 307 -19.93 19.29 -22.72
C LYS A 307 -20.29 17.82 -22.47
N ASN A 308 -20.45 17.02 -23.53
CA ASN A 308 -20.78 15.61 -23.39
C ASN A 308 -19.68 14.83 -22.66
N LEU A 309 -18.43 14.98 -23.08
CA LEU A 309 -17.31 14.27 -22.44
C LEU A 309 -17.11 14.69 -20.98
N PHE A 310 -17.24 15.98 -20.66
CA PHE A 310 -17.14 16.45 -19.27
C PHE A 310 -18.27 15.95 -18.38
N ASN A 311 -19.48 15.73 -18.91
CA ASN A 311 -20.58 15.14 -18.15
C ASN A 311 -20.33 13.65 -17.82
N GLU A 312 -19.58 12.95 -18.67
CA GLU A 312 -19.21 11.54 -18.47
C GLU A 312 -17.92 11.37 -17.65
N LYS A 313 -17.23 12.46 -17.29
CA LYS A 313 -15.98 12.41 -16.55
C LYS A 313 -16.18 11.78 -15.18
N GLU A 314 -15.61 10.61 -14.98
CA GLU A 314 -15.54 9.98 -13.67
C GLU A 314 -14.61 10.73 -12.72
N THR A 315 -14.92 10.72 -11.43
CA THR A 315 -14.00 11.22 -10.41
C THR A 315 -12.79 10.29 -10.29
N PHE A 316 -11.62 10.87 -10.02
CA PHE A 316 -10.44 10.07 -9.75
C PHE A 316 -10.69 9.15 -8.55
N SER A 317 -10.56 7.84 -8.77
CA SER A 317 -10.71 6.83 -7.74
C SER A 317 -9.87 5.61 -8.06
N LEU A 318 -9.38 4.95 -7.01
CA LEU A 318 -8.60 3.71 -7.08
C LEU A 318 -9.42 2.49 -6.57
N ASN A 319 -10.75 2.65 -6.63
CA ASN A 319 -11.73 1.65 -6.22
C ASN A 319 -12.14 0.79 -7.43
N TYR A 320 -11.20 0.00 -7.94
CA TYR A 320 -11.43 -0.96 -9.01
C TYR A 320 -10.70 -2.27 -8.67
N SER A 321 -11.03 -3.36 -9.36
CA SER A 321 -10.41 -4.67 -9.11
C SER A 321 -9.00 -4.72 -9.71
N ARG A 322 -8.01 -5.01 -8.87
CA ARG A 322 -6.59 -5.07 -9.26
C ARG A 322 -6.12 -6.52 -9.40
N ASN A 323 -5.19 -6.78 -10.30
CA ASN A 323 -4.48 -8.06 -10.31
C ASN A 323 -3.34 -8.03 -9.28
N LEU A 324 -3.63 -8.38 -8.02
CA LEU A 324 -2.62 -8.31 -6.95
C LEU A 324 -1.42 -9.26 -7.15
N LYS A 325 -1.49 -10.23 -8.06
CA LYS A 325 -0.32 -11.06 -8.44
C LYS A 325 0.76 -10.28 -9.18
N GLU A 326 0.40 -9.18 -9.82
CA GLU A 326 1.35 -8.31 -10.53
C GLU A 326 2.04 -7.33 -9.58
N HIS A 327 1.55 -7.18 -8.35
CA HIS A 327 2.20 -6.35 -7.35
C HIS A 327 3.36 -7.13 -6.71
N PRO A 328 4.59 -6.60 -6.72
CA PRO A 328 5.81 -7.34 -6.34
C PRO A 328 5.77 -7.86 -4.91
N PHE A 329 5.07 -7.15 -4.02
CA PHE A 329 4.95 -7.47 -2.60
C PHE A 329 3.53 -7.88 -2.16
N MET A 330 2.71 -8.37 -3.10
CA MET A 330 1.45 -9.04 -2.76
C MET A 330 1.33 -10.43 -3.36
N LYS A 331 2.13 -10.73 -4.38
CA LYS A 331 2.15 -12.03 -5.04
C LYS A 331 2.21 -13.21 -4.06
N LYS A 332 3.13 -13.19 -3.09
CA LYS A 332 3.26 -14.25 -2.06
C LYS A 332 1.96 -14.47 -1.29
N SER A 333 1.35 -13.41 -0.76
CA SER A 333 0.09 -13.50 0.01
C SER A 333 -1.05 -14.02 -0.86
N VAL A 334 -1.15 -13.56 -2.10
CA VAL A 334 -2.20 -13.99 -3.04
C VAL A 334 -2.04 -15.48 -3.39
N GLU A 335 -0.82 -15.93 -3.69
CA GLU A 335 -0.54 -17.34 -3.98
C GLU A 335 -0.90 -18.22 -2.79
N ARG A 336 -0.49 -17.84 -1.58
CA ARG A 336 -0.79 -18.58 -0.35
C ARG A 336 -2.30 -18.63 -0.04
N ILE A 337 -3.02 -17.52 -0.26
CA ILE A 337 -4.49 -17.50 -0.12
C ILE A 337 -5.13 -18.48 -1.11
N GLN A 338 -4.64 -18.55 -2.34
CA GLN A 338 -5.18 -19.42 -3.39
C GLN A 338 -4.82 -20.90 -3.22
N GLU A 339 -3.72 -21.21 -2.55
CA GLU A 339 -3.36 -22.60 -2.21
C GLU A 339 -4.27 -23.19 -1.13
N ILE A 340 -4.71 -22.34 -0.19
CA ILE A 340 -5.54 -22.74 0.94
C ILE A 340 -7.03 -22.82 0.58
N LEU A 341 -7.46 -22.09 -0.47
CA LEU A 341 -8.88 -21.88 -0.85
C LEU A 341 -9.22 -22.36 -2.25
#